data_AF-A0A366S1B5-F1
#
_entry.id   AF-A0A366S1B5-F1
#
_cell.length_a   1.000
_cell.length_b   1.000
_cell.length_c   1.000
_cell.angle_alpha   90.00
_cell.angle_beta   90.00
_cell.angle_gamma   90.00
#
_symmetry.space_group_name_H-M   'P 1'
#
loop_
_entity.id
_entity.type
_entity.pdbx_description
1 polymer ?
#
loop_
_entity_poly.entity_id
_entity_poly.type
_entity_poly.pdbx_seq_one_letter_code
_entity_poly.pdbx_strand_id
1 'polypeptide(L)'
;MSPKKRRMNDGATINSEKITTLELQVENLRSENEHLTSENESLKISTLERQVETLRSENERLTSQNKSLKQDLEITEPSPGQESTPTPDHLGTALNHVRDVASKLNITLREPNQGNEFSVLCGVVSQKWKLTSLKCFFQEYSGLPEIKGRVFCLEQISYNYAAVQDSVLGKDLTRCPAHERHHGECVWVSKRGSGWIVGSGRLSSGGKKGSRTVD
;
A
#
# COMPACT_ATOMS: atom_id res chain seq x y z
N MET A 1 57.74 68.84 -27.27
CA MET A 1 56.93 68.03 -26.32
C MET A 1 57.66 66.72 -26.05
N SER A 2 57.88 66.36 -24.78
CA SER A 2 58.72 65.22 -24.40
C SER A 2 58.03 63.86 -24.64
N PRO A 3 58.74 62.82 -25.12
CA PRO A 3 58.17 61.50 -25.48
C PRO A 3 57.37 60.81 -24.36
N LYS A 4 57.71 61.11 -23.11
CA LYS A 4 57.09 60.54 -21.91
C LYS A 4 55.63 60.96 -21.72
N LYS A 5 55.22 62.16 -22.19
CA LYS A 5 53.83 62.64 -22.12
C LYS A 5 52.91 62.00 -23.19
N ARG A 6 53.43 61.58 -24.34
CA ARG A 6 52.64 60.87 -25.37
C ARG A 6 52.24 59.47 -24.90
N ARG A 7 53.19 58.68 -24.39
CA ARG A 7 52.93 57.29 -23.92
C ARG A 7 51.89 57.18 -22.80
N MET A 8 51.81 58.17 -21.90
CA MET A 8 50.79 58.14 -20.83
C MET A 8 49.39 58.47 -21.33
N ASN A 9 49.27 59.26 -22.40
CA ASN A 9 47.98 59.61 -23.00
C ASN A 9 47.40 58.42 -23.77
N ASP A 10 48.23 57.73 -24.56
CA ASP A 10 47.81 56.57 -25.36
C ASP A 10 47.35 55.39 -24.47
N GLY A 11 48.01 55.16 -23.34
CA GLY A 11 47.61 54.12 -22.37
C GLY A 11 46.29 54.41 -21.67
N ALA A 12 45.97 55.69 -21.41
CA ALA A 12 44.68 56.09 -20.85
C ALA A 12 43.54 55.89 -21.86
N THR A 13 43.77 56.22 -23.13
CA THR A 13 42.80 56.02 -24.21
C THR A 13 42.52 54.53 -24.45
N ILE A 14 43.56 53.69 -24.51
CA ILE A 14 43.39 52.23 -24.69
C ILE A 14 42.62 51.59 -23.53
N ASN A 15 42.86 52.04 -22.29
CA ASN A 15 42.12 51.53 -21.14
C ASN A 15 40.66 51.99 -21.14
N SER A 16 40.38 53.22 -21.58
CA SER A 16 39.02 53.74 -21.74
C SER A 16 38.23 52.93 -22.78
N GLU A 17 38.82 52.61 -23.93
CA GLU A 17 38.16 51.80 -24.98
C GLU A 17 37.90 50.36 -24.55
N LYS A 18 38.80 49.78 -23.74
CA LYS A 18 38.59 48.44 -23.17
C LYS A 18 37.45 48.44 -22.15
N ILE A 19 37.35 49.48 -21.32
CA ILE A 19 36.27 49.61 -20.35
C ILE A 19 34.92 49.70 -21.06
N THR A 20 34.79 50.55 -22.08
CA THR A 20 33.52 50.68 -22.83
C THR A 20 33.14 49.39 -23.57
N THR A 21 34.14 48.65 -24.09
CA THR A 21 33.90 47.35 -24.73
C THR A 21 33.40 46.31 -23.72
N LEU A 22 33.98 46.27 -22.52
CA LEU A 22 33.56 45.36 -21.46
C LEU A 22 32.17 45.72 -20.93
N GLU A 23 31.85 47.00 -20.79
CA GLU A 23 30.51 47.47 -20.41
C GLU A 23 29.45 47.01 -21.42
N LEU A 24 29.74 47.13 -22.72
CA LEU A 24 28.84 46.65 -23.78
C LEU A 24 28.65 45.13 -23.72
N GLN A 25 29.71 44.37 -23.46
CA GLN A 25 29.63 42.91 -23.31
C GLN A 25 28.81 42.50 -22.09
N VAL A 26 28.98 43.19 -20.96
CA VAL A 26 28.18 42.92 -19.74
C VAL A 26 26.71 43.21 -19.99
N GLU A 27 26.39 44.29 -20.69
CA GLU A 27 24.99 44.63 -20.99
C GLU A 27 24.35 43.61 -21.95
N ASN A 28 25.08 43.19 -22.98
CA ASN A 28 24.63 42.13 -23.88
C ASN A 28 24.39 40.80 -23.13
N LEU A 29 25.31 40.39 -22.25
CA LEU A 29 25.16 39.18 -21.45
C LEU A 29 24.01 39.27 -20.44
N ARG A 30 23.70 40.46 -19.93
CA ARG A 30 22.53 40.68 -19.06
C ARG A 30 21.23 40.52 -19.84
N SER A 31 21.14 41.15 -21.00
CA SER A 31 19.98 41.03 -21.88
C SER A 31 19.76 39.58 -22.35
N GLU A 32 20.82 38.86 -22.70
CA GLU A 32 20.75 37.45 -23.07
C GLU A 32 20.30 36.55 -21.89
N ASN A 33 20.83 36.78 -20.68
CA ASN A 33 20.39 36.04 -19.50
C ASN A 33 18.91 36.30 -19.16
N GLU A 34 18.44 37.54 -19.28
CA GLU A 34 17.04 37.88 -19.04
C GLU A 34 16.13 37.19 -20.06
N HIS A 35 16.51 37.20 -21.35
CA HIS A 35 15.80 36.48 -22.40
C HIS A 35 15.74 34.97 -22.12
N LEU A 36 16.88 34.33 -21.83
CA LEU A 36 16.94 32.90 -21.53
C LEU A 36 16.14 32.52 -20.29
N THR A 37 16.12 33.39 -19.27
CA THR A 37 15.32 33.18 -18.06
C THR A 37 13.84 33.18 -18.40
N SER A 38 13.38 34.18 -19.18
CA SER A 38 11.99 34.27 -19.63
C SER A 38 11.57 33.08 -20.49
N GLU A 39 12.43 32.64 -21.42
CA GLU A 39 12.17 31.48 -22.28
C GLU A 39 12.06 30.19 -21.45
N ASN A 40 12.93 30.00 -20.47
CA ASN A 40 12.90 28.83 -19.59
C ASN A 40 11.63 28.82 -18.71
N GLU A 41 11.23 29.96 -18.16
CA GLU A 41 9.96 30.08 -17.44
C GLU A 41 8.76 29.76 -18.33
N SER A 42 8.73 30.25 -19.57
CA SER A 42 7.69 29.96 -20.55
C SER A 42 7.59 28.46 -20.86
N LEU A 43 8.74 27.81 -21.12
CA LEU A 43 8.79 26.36 -21.37
C LEU A 43 8.31 25.53 -20.18
N LYS A 44 8.67 25.96 -18.96
CA LYS A 44 8.24 25.31 -17.72
C LYS A 44 6.72 25.44 -17.53
N ILE A 45 6.15 26.61 -17.76
CA ILE A 45 4.70 26.84 -17.70
C ILE A 45 3.98 25.97 -18.72
N SER A 46 4.41 26.01 -19.99
CA SER A 46 3.80 25.20 -21.05
C SER A 46 3.84 23.69 -20.76
N THR A 47 4.94 23.22 -20.18
CA THR A 47 5.07 21.81 -19.78
C THR A 47 4.12 21.44 -18.65
N LEU A 48 4.00 22.29 -17.63
CA LEU A 48 3.08 22.09 -16.51
C LEU A 48 1.62 22.13 -16.97
N GLU A 49 1.23 23.05 -17.84
CA GLU A 49 -0.12 23.13 -18.41
C GLU A 49 -0.49 21.84 -19.14
N ARG A 50 0.41 21.30 -19.96
CA ARG A 50 0.20 20.02 -20.66
C ARG A 50 0.03 18.86 -19.69
N GLN A 51 0.81 18.82 -18.62
CA GLN A 51 0.69 17.79 -17.58
C GLN A 51 -0.65 17.90 -16.83
N VAL A 52 -1.08 19.11 -16.48
CA VAL A 52 -2.38 19.36 -15.83
C VAL A 52 -3.52 18.90 -16.73
N GLU A 53 -3.47 19.21 -18.02
CA GLU A 53 -4.51 18.80 -18.97
C GLU A 53 -4.57 17.27 -19.12
N THR A 54 -3.41 16.62 -19.21
CA THR A 54 -3.32 15.16 -19.24
C THR A 54 -3.95 14.54 -17.99
N LEU A 55 -3.60 15.04 -16.80
CA LEU A 55 -4.15 14.55 -15.53
C LEU A 55 -5.66 14.80 -15.39
N ARG A 56 -6.18 15.93 -15.92
CA ARG A 56 -7.62 16.21 -15.94
C ARG A 56 -8.36 15.22 -16.81
N SER A 57 -7.89 14.98 -18.04
CA SER A 57 -8.50 14.01 -18.94
C SER A 57 -8.49 12.59 -18.37
N GLU A 58 -7.41 12.20 -17.69
CA GLU A 58 -7.33 10.91 -17.02
C GLU A 58 -8.30 10.79 -15.83
N ASN A 59 -8.40 11.84 -15.01
CA ASN A 59 -9.37 11.89 -13.91
C ASN A 59 -10.82 11.78 -14.41
N GLU A 60 -11.16 12.46 -15.50
CA GLU A 60 -12.49 12.39 -16.09
C GLU A 60 -12.80 10.98 -16.62
N ARG A 61 -11.83 10.36 -17.30
CA ARG A 61 -11.91 8.97 -17.76
C ARG A 61 -12.13 8.00 -16.60
N LEU A 62 -11.32 8.10 -15.55
CA LEU A 62 -11.43 7.24 -14.36
C LEU A 62 -12.75 7.47 -13.61
N THR A 63 -13.20 8.71 -13.51
CA THR A 63 -14.50 9.06 -12.91
C THR A 63 -15.65 8.41 -13.69
N SER A 64 -15.58 8.44 -15.02
CA SER A 64 -16.57 7.79 -15.90
C SER A 64 -16.56 6.28 -15.74
N GLN A 65 -15.38 5.65 -15.69
CA GLN A 65 -15.23 4.22 -15.41
C GLN A 65 -15.81 3.83 -14.05
N ASN A 66 -15.55 4.62 -13.00
CA ASN A 66 -16.11 4.39 -11.68
C ASN A 66 -17.63 4.50 -11.64
N LYS A 67 -18.21 5.47 -12.38
CA LYS A 67 -19.68 5.58 -12.51
C LYS A 67 -20.27 4.35 -13.20
N SER A 68 -19.66 3.89 -14.29
CA SER A 68 -20.10 2.67 -14.99
C SER A 68 -20.05 1.45 -14.06
N LEU A 69 -18.92 1.26 -13.36
CA LEU A 69 -18.77 0.13 -12.43
C LEU A 69 -19.78 0.18 -11.28
N LYS A 70 -20.09 1.37 -10.75
CA LYS A 70 -21.13 1.54 -9.74
C LYS A 70 -22.51 1.17 -10.28
N GLN A 71 -22.83 1.58 -11.51
CA GLN A 71 -24.08 1.21 -12.16
C GLN A 71 -24.17 -0.29 -12.41
N ASP A 72 -23.08 -0.92 -12.86
CA ASP A 72 -23.02 -2.38 -13.03
C ASP A 72 -23.25 -3.11 -11.70
N LEU A 73 -22.66 -2.61 -10.61
CA LEU A 73 -22.90 -3.16 -9.26
C LEU A 73 -24.34 -2.96 -8.81
N GLU A 74 -24.94 -1.80 -9.05
CA GLU A 74 -26.33 -1.49 -8.67
C GLU A 74 -27.35 -2.32 -9.47
N ILE A 75 -27.04 -2.66 -10.72
CA ILE A 75 -27.84 -3.59 -11.54
C ILE A 75 -27.65 -5.05 -11.07
N THR A 76 -26.51 -5.37 -10.44
CA THR A 76 -26.19 -6.72 -9.96
C THR A 76 -26.58 -6.93 -8.49
N GLU A 77 -26.94 -5.88 -7.74
CA GLU A 77 -27.53 -6.03 -6.41
C GLU A 77 -29.01 -6.43 -6.54
N PRO A 78 -29.41 -7.61 -6.01
CA PRO A 78 -30.82 -7.94 -5.90
C PRO A 78 -31.49 -6.98 -4.90
N SER A 79 -32.59 -6.37 -5.34
CA SER A 79 -33.46 -5.43 -4.62
C SER A 79 -33.46 -5.59 -3.07
N PRO A 80 -33.20 -4.52 -2.30
CA PRO A 80 -33.23 -4.56 -0.84
C PRO A 80 -34.69 -4.49 -0.36
N GLY A 81 -35.38 -5.63 -0.41
CA GLY A 81 -36.77 -5.73 0.00
C GLY A 81 -37.24 -7.12 0.38
N GLN A 82 -36.37 -8.13 0.36
CA GLN A 82 -36.70 -9.46 0.87
C GLN A 82 -35.75 -9.79 2.01
N GLU A 83 -36.27 -9.67 3.23
CA GLU A 83 -35.90 -10.53 4.36
C GLU A 83 -36.07 -11.99 3.90
N SER A 84 -35.09 -12.47 3.16
CA SER A 84 -34.95 -13.88 2.83
C SER A 84 -34.25 -14.49 4.03
N THR A 85 -35.05 -15.15 4.86
CA THR A 85 -34.57 -16.23 5.70
C THR A 85 -33.52 -17.02 4.91
N PRO A 86 -32.29 -17.18 5.41
CA PRO A 86 -31.22 -17.77 4.64
C PRO A 86 -31.61 -19.20 4.30
N THR A 87 -31.90 -19.45 3.02
CA THR A 87 -32.10 -20.79 2.51
C THR A 87 -30.81 -21.58 2.75
N PRO A 88 -30.90 -22.85 3.22
CA PRO A 88 -29.74 -23.67 3.60
C PRO A 88 -28.64 -23.80 2.52
N ASP A 89 -29.01 -23.62 1.24
CA ASP A 89 -28.15 -23.82 0.09
C ASP A 89 -27.04 -22.76 -0.08
N HIS A 90 -27.28 -21.53 0.39
CA HIS A 90 -26.27 -20.47 0.33
C HIS A 90 -25.14 -20.69 1.34
N LEU A 91 -25.48 -21.20 2.53
CA LEU A 91 -24.49 -21.55 3.54
C LEU A 91 -23.63 -22.74 3.08
N GLY A 92 -24.25 -23.75 2.46
CA GLY A 92 -23.54 -24.89 1.88
C GLY A 92 -22.56 -24.48 0.78
N THR A 93 -22.95 -23.56 -0.09
CA THR A 93 -22.09 -23.04 -1.16
C THR A 93 -20.91 -22.23 -0.61
N ALA A 94 -21.16 -21.36 0.37
CA ALA A 94 -20.11 -20.59 1.05
C ALA A 94 -19.13 -21.50 1.79
N LEU A 95 -19.63 -22.53 2.50
CA LEU A 95 -18.82 -23.55 3.17
C LEU A 95 -17.90 -24.29 2.21
N ASN A 96 -18.42 -24.69 1.05
CA ASN A 96 -17.63 -25.38 0.03
C ASN A 96 -16.57 -24.47 -0.58
N HIS A 97 -16.89 -23.20 -0.83
CA HIS A 97 -15.93 -22.23 -1.34
C HIS A 97 -14.79 -21.98 -0.34
N VAL A 98 -15.12 -21.78 0.94
CA VAL A 98 -14.10 -21.59 1.99
C VAL A 98 -13.25 -22.85 2.16
N ARG A 99 -13.85 -24.05 2.09
CA ARG A 99 -13.11 -25.32 2.15
C ARG A 99 -12.15 -25.47 0.96
N ASP A 100 -12.57 -25.13 -0.26
CA ASP A 100 -11.74 -25.15 -1.45
C ASP A 100 -10.56 -24.18 -1.33
N VAL A 101 -10.82 -22.94 -0.88
CA VAL A 101 -9.77 -21.93 -0.66
C VAL A 101 -8.81 -22.36 0.45
N ALA A 102 -9.32 -22.86 1.57
CA ALA A 102 -8.49 -23.37 2.66
C ALA A 102 -7.58 -24.52 2.19
N SER A 103 -8.11 -25.45 1.39
CA SER A 103 -7.34 -26.57 0.84
C SER A 103 -6.23 -26.08 -0.10
N LYS A 104 -6.53 -25.12 -0.98
CA LYS A 104 -5.55 -24.50 -1.90
C LYS A 104 -4.43 -23.75 -1.17
N LEU A 105 -4.74 -23.19 -0.01
CA LEU A 105 -3.77 -22.48 0.85
C LEU A 105 -3.10 -23.40 1.88
N ASN A 106 -3.39 -24.70 1.85
CA ASN A 106 -2.93 -25.69 2.83
C ASN A 106 -3.25 -25.27 4.28
N ILE A 107 -4.44 -24.72 4.47
CA ILE A 107 -4.96 -24.28 5.76
C ILE A 107 -5.77 -25.40 6.40
N THR A 108 -5.33 -25.85 7.56
CA THR A 108 -6.09 -26.72 8.44
C THR A 108 -6.96 -25.88 9.35
N LEU A 109 -8.28 -25.98 9.15
CA LEU A 109 -9.27 -25.43 10.07
C LEU A 109 -9.49 -26.41 11.21
N ARG A 110 -9.58 -25.89 12.43
CA ARG A 110 -10.11 -26.67 13.56
C ARG A 110 -11.59 -26.95 13.31
N GLU A 111 -12.15 -27.98 13.95
CA GLU A 111 -13.56 -28.31 13.80
C GLU A 111 -14.44 -27.06 13.92
N PRO A 112 -15.36 -26.81 12.96
CA PRO A 112 -16.03 -25.52 12.76
C PRO A 112 -16.98 -25.10 13.89
N ASN A 113 -17.10 -25.88 14.96
CA ASN A 113 -18.18 -25.77 15.93
C ASN A 113 -17.84 -24.96 17.19
N GLN A 114 -16.64 -24.39 17.33
CA GLN A 114 -16.21 -23.81 18.61
C GLN A 114 -15.59 -22.42 18.57
N GLY A 115 -15.53 -21.72 17.44
CA GLY A 115 -14.96 -20.37 17.43
C GLY A 115 -15.21 -19.51 16.20
N ASN A 116 -14.73 -18.27 16.29
CA ASN A 116 -14.91 -17.23 15.27
C ASN A 116 -14.04 -17.44 14.02
N GLU A 117 -13.18 -18.47 13.97
CA GLU A 117 -12.26 -18.72 12.87
C GLU A 117 -12.97 -18.81 11.52
N PHE A 118 -14.05 -19.59 11.48
CA PHE A 118 -14.79 -19.84 10.25
C PHE A 118 -15.48 -18.56 9.76
N SER A 119 -16.12 -17.82 10.67
CA SER A 119 -16.80 -16.56 10.33
C SER A 119 -15.83 -15.51 9.77
N VAL A 120 -14.68 -15.33 10.42
CA VAL A 120 -13.66 -14.39 9.96
C VAL A 120 -13.07 -14.84 8.62
N LEU A 121 -12.79 -16.13 8.46
CA LEU A 121 -12.28 -16.66 7.20
C LEU A 121 -13.30 -16.49 6.07
N CYS A 122 -14.58 -16.75 6.30
CA CYS A 122 -15.65 -16.43 5.36
C CYS A 122 -15.60 -14.97 4.95
N GLY A 123 -15.53 -14.04 5.91
CA GLY A 123 -15.46 -12.60 5.62
C GLY A 123 -14.24 -12.20 4.78
N VAL A 124 -13.09 -12.85 5.01
CA VAL A 124 -11.85 -12.63 4.24
C VAL A 124 -11.96 -13.22 2.84
N VAL A 125 -12.47 -14.45 2.71
CA VAL A 125 -12.57 -15.17 1.43
C VAL A 125 -13.64 -14.57 0.51
N SER A 126 -14.74 -14.06 1.07
CA SER A 126 -15.81 -13.40 0.30
C SER A 126 -15.36 -12.10 -0.38
N GLN A 127 -14.27 -11.49 0.06
CA GLN A 127 -13.74 -10.25 -0.52
C GLN A 127 -12.52 -10.54 -1.39
N LYS A 128 -12.66 -10.37 -2.72
CA LYS A 128 -11.61 -10.70 -3.70
C LYS A 128 -10.24 -10.10 -3.37
N TRP A 129 -10.18 -8.84 -2.95
CA TRP A 129 -8.92 -8.16 -2.65
C TRP A 129 -8.26 -8.68 -1.36
N LYS A 130 -9.05 -8.98 -0.32
CA LYS A 130 -8.58 -9.62 0.92
C LYS A 130 -8.00 -11.00 0.66
N LEU A 131 -8.68 -11.79 -0.18
CA LEU A 131 -8.21 -13.10 -0.60
C LEU A 131 -6.90 -13.01 -1.39
N THR A 132 -6.74 -12.02 -2.27
CA THR A 132 -5.48 -11.78 -2.98
C THR A 132 -4.35 -11.46 -2.00
N SER A 133 -4.56 -10.55 -1.05
CA SER A 133 -3.56 -10.23 -0.02
C SER A 133 -3.16 -11.48 0.77
N LEU A 134 -4.14 -12.29 1.17
CA LEU A 134 -3.92 -13.54 1.89
C LEU A 134 -3.11 -14.56 1.08
N LYS A 135 -3.40 -14.70 -0.22
CA LYS A 135 -2.64 -15.57 -1.13
C LYS A 135 -1.19 -15.13 -1.26
N CYS A 136 -0.95 -13.83 -1.49
CA CYS A 136 0.39 -13.27 -1.57
C CYS A 136 1.19 -13.55 -0.29
N PHE A 137 0.57 -13.33 0.87
CA PHE A 137 1.18 -13.64 2.17
C PHE A 137 1.59 -15.11 2.29
N PHE A 138 0.68 -16.05 2.01
CA PHE A 138 1.03 -17.47 2.12
C PHE A 138 2.10 -17.90 1.12
N GLN A 139 2.12 -17.31 -0.07
CA GLN A 139 3.14 -17.58 -1.08
C GLN A 139 4.52 -17.07 -0.64
N GLU A 140 4.60 -15.83 -0.13
CA GLU A 140 5.83 -15.22 0.37
C GLU A 140 6.42 -16.02 1.55
N TYR A 141 5.57 -16.48 2.47
CA TYR A 141 6.01 -17.21 3.67
C TYR A 141 6.09 -18.73 3.47
N SER A 142 5.79 -19.24 2.26
CA SER A 142 5.80 -20.68 1.96
C SER A 142 7.20 -21.31 2.09
N GLY A 143 8.26 -20.58 1.75
CA GLY A 143 9.65 -21.05 1.81
C GLY A 143 10.32 -20.93 3.18
N LEU A 144 9.72 -20.23 4.14
CA LEU A 144 10.34 -19.99 5.45
C LEU A 144 10.20 -21.22 6.37
N PRO A 145 11.20 -21.55 7.20
CA PRO A 145 11.07 -22.64 8.17
C PRO A 145 9.94 -22.36 9.19
N GLU A 146 9.40 -23.40 9.82
CA GLU A 146 8.43 -23.23 10.91
C GLU A 146 9.05 -22.39 12.03
N ILE A 147 8.54 -21.17 12.24
CA ILE A 147 8.97 -20.31 13.34
C ILE A 147 8.05 -20.57 14.53
N LYS A 148 8.48 -21.46 15.43
CA LYS A 148 7.71 -21.83 16.62
C LYS A 148 7.29 -20.59 17.41
N GLY A 149 5.98 -20.46 17.63
CA GLY A 149 5.40 -19.39 18.42
C GLY A 149 5.15 -18.09 17.67
N ARG A 150 5.34 -18.05 16.34
CA ARG A 150 4.81 -16.96 15.51
C ARG A 150 3.39 -17.27 15.09
N VAL A 151 2.51 -16.33 15.35
CA VAL A 151 1.18 -16.31 14.76
C VAL A 151 0.94 -14.94 14.16
N PHE A 152 0.06 -14.88 13.17
CA PHE A 152 -0.25 -13.68 12.41
C PHE A 152 -1.75 -13.46 12.43
N CYS A 153 -2.21 -12.25 12.70
CA CYS A 153 -3.63 -11.93 12.65
C CYS A 153 -4.15 -12.06 11.21
N LEU A 154 -5.17 -12.89 11.01
CA LEU A 154 -5.75 -13.15 9.69
C LEU A 154 -6.31 -11.88 9.06
N GLU A 155 -6.93 -11.03 9.88
CA GLU A 155 -7.49 -9.77 9.42
C GLU A 155 -6.41 -8.77 9.00
N GLN A 156 -5.32 -8.64 9.78
CA GLN A 156 -4.19 -7.78 9.40
C GLN A 156 -3.57 -8.18 8.06
N ILE A 157 -3.36 -9.50 7.87
CA ILE A 157 -2.86 -10.03 6.59
C ILE A 157 -3.81 -9.63 5.45
N SER A 158 -5.11 -9.74 5.67
CA SER A 158 -6.12 -9.46 4.64
C SER A 158 -6.12 -7.99 4.19
N TYR A 159 -5.80 -7.05 5.09
CA TYR A 159 -5.72 -5.61 4.79
C TYR A 159 -4.40 -5.16 4.14
N ASN A 160 -3.51 -6.10 3.78
CA ASN A 160 -2.21 -5.80 3.17
C ASN A 160 -1.39 -4.81 4.03
N TYR A 161 -1.46 -4.96 5.36
CA TYR A 161 -0.64 -4.14 6.25
C TYR A 161 0.82 -4.54 6.05
N ALA A 162 1.59 -3.70 5.35
CA ALA A 162 3.01 -3.90 5.01
C ALA A 162 3.96 -4.11 6.21
N ALA A 163 3.42 -4.18 7.43
CA ALA A 163 4.12 -4.35 8.68
C ALA A 163 3.98 -5.77 9.26
N VAL A 164 3.83 -6.82 8.42
CA VAL A 164 3.84 -8.20 8.96
C VAL A 164 5.21 -8.58 9.54
N GLN A 165 6.27 -7.82 9.20
CA GLN A 165 7.58 -7.96 9.82
C GLN A 165 7.60 -7.57 11.31
N ASP A 166 6.79 -6.59 11.73
CA ASP A 166 6.65 -6.16 13.13
C ASP A 166 5.40 -6.72 13.82
N SER A 167 4.45 -7.26 13.06
CA SER A 167 3.21 -7.88 13.59
C SER A 167 3.41 -9.35 13.97
N VAL A 168 4.64 -9.75 14.29
CA VAL A 168 4.87 -11.04 14.91
C VAL A 168 4.21 -10.99 16.27
N LEU A 169 3.14 -11.76 16.43
CA LEU A 169 2.61 -12.06 17.76
C LEU A 169 3.64 -12.94 18.50
N GLY A 170 4.74 -12.33 18.97
CA GLY A 170 5.69 -12.89 19.91
C GLY A 170 5.05 -13.40 21.20
N LYS A 171 5.87 -14.12 22.01
CA LYS A 171 5.43 -14.97 23.13
C LYS A 171 4.60 -14.27 24.22
N ASP A 172 4.62 -12.94 24.30
CA ASP A 172 3.98 -12.16 25.36
C ASP A 172 2.71 -11.39 24.94
N LEU A 173 2.18 -11.66 23.74
CA LEU A 173 1.11 -10.82 23.17
C LEU A 173 -0.30 -11.22 23.59
N THR A 174 -0.73 -10.55 24.66
CA THR A 174 -2.12 -10.48 25.08
C THR A 174 -2.99 -9.56 24.20
N ARG A 175 -2.42 -8.86 23.21
CA ARG A 175 -3.11 -7.86 22.37
C ARG A 175 -2.63 -7.91 20.92
N CYS A 176 -3.57 -8.02 19.98
CA CYS A 176 -3.34 -7.83 18.56
C CYS A 176 -3.51 -6.34 18.22
N PRO A 177 -2.57 -5.67 17.53
CA PRO A 177 -2.69 -4.24 17.20
C PRO A 177 -3.97 -3.89 16.43
N ALA A 178 -4.46 -4.80 15.56
CA ALA A 178 -5.72 -4.59 14.84
C ALA A 178 -6.96 -4.71 15.74
N HIS A 179 -6.84 -5.37 16.90
CA HIS A 179 -7.95 -5.64 17.80
C HIS A 179 -7.74 -4.99 19.19
N GLU A 180 -6.82 -4.03 19.33
CA GLU A 180 -6.49 -3.39 20.62
C GLU A 180 -7.69 -2.78 21.35
N ARG A 181 -8.72 -2.35 20.61
CA ARG A 181 -9.93 -1.73 21.16
C ARG A 181 -11.06 -2.72 21.45
N HIS A 182 -10.99 -3.90 20.87
CA HIS A 182 -11.99 -4.94 21.06
C HIS A 182 -11.34 -6.05 21.88
N HIS A 183 -11.75 -6.24 23.13
CA HIS A 183 -11.33 -7.37 23.97
C HIS A 183 -11.66 -8.78 23.39
N GLY A 184 -12.04 -8.83 22.11
CA GLY A 184 -12.43 -10.01 21.36
C GLY A 184 -11.26 -10.89 20.98
N GLU A 185 -11.63 -12.11 20.62
CA GLU A 185 -10.74 -13.17 20.21
C GLU A 185 -10.18 -12.88 18.83
N CYS A 186 -8.87 -12.69 18.73
CA CYS A 186 -8.19 -12.54 17.44
C CYS A 186 -8.18 -13.89 16.73
N VAL A 187 -8.52 -13.89 15.44
CA VAL A 187 -8.31 -15.05 14.56
C VAL A 187 -6.93 -14.91 13.93
N TRP A 188 -6.10 -15.91 14.15
CA TRP A 188 -4.71 -15.93 13.73
C TRP A 188 -4.38 -17.17 12.91
N VAL A 189 -3.31 -17.07 12.13
CA VAL A 189 -2.70 -18.17 11.38
C VAL A 189 -1.29 -18.42 11.87
N SER A 190 -0.89 -19.70 11.91
CA SER A 190 0.47 -20.10 12.28
C SER A 190 0.96 -21.21 11.34
N LYS A 191 2.24 -21.19 10.99
CA LYS A 191 2.82 -22.21 10.12
C LYS A 191 3.16 -23.46 10.93
N ARG A 192 2.80 -24.64 10.42
CA ARG A 192 3.07 -25.96 11.01
C ARG A 192 3.55 -26.92 9.92
N GLY A 193 4.83 -27.26 9.92
CA GLY A 193 5.43 -28.01 8.81
C GLY A 193 5.22 -27.31 7.46
N SER A 194 4.59 -28.00 6.51
CA SER A 194 4.24 -27.48 5.18
C SER A 194 2.90 -26.74 5.12
N GLY A 195 2.11 -26.77 6.21
CA GLY A 195 0.76 -26.21 6.25
C GLY A 195 0.61 -25.03 7.19
N TRP A 196 -0.61 -24.51 7.21
CA TRP A 196 -1.03 -23.42 8.06
C TRP A 196 -2.18 -23.87 8.94
N ILE A 197 -2.16 -23.47 10.20
CA ILE A 197 -3.28 -23.69 11.12
C ILE A 197 -3.96 -22.35 11.37
N VAL A 198 -5.28 -22.33 11.36
CA VAL A 198 -6.07 -21.18 11.84
C VAL A 198 -6.50 -21.49 13.27
N GLY A 199 -6.41 -20.50 14.15
CA GLY A 199 -6.95 -20.58 15.50
C GLY A 199 -7.53 -19.23 15.93
N SER A 200 -8.40 -19.27 16.92
CA SER A 200 -8.94 -18.11 17.62
C SER A 200 -8.48 -18.08 19.07
N GLY A 201 -8.63 -16.92 19.71
CA GLY A 201 -8.49 -16.77 21.16
C GLY A 201 -7.26 -15.97 21.60
N ARG A 202 -7.11 -15.85 22.92
CA ARG A 202 -5.96 -15.18 23.53
C ARG A 202 -4.79 -16.14 23.56
N LEU A 203 -3.67 -15.74 22.96
CA LEU A 203 -2.40 -16.46 23.10
C LEU A 203 -1.98 -16.32 24.57
N SER A 204 -2.36 -17.30 25.39
CA SER A 204 -1.95 -17.31 26.79
C SER A 204 -0.43 -17.44 26.85
N SER A 205 0.22 -16.41 27.39
CA SER A 205 1.63 -16.44 27.76
C SER A 205 1.84 -17.55 28.80
N GLY A 206 2.30 -18.72 28.35
CA GLY A 206 2.91 -19.74 29.20
C GLY A 206 2.17 -20.12 30.49
N GLY A 207 0.95 -20.63 30.39
CA GLY A 207 0.32 -21.38 31.48
C GLY A 207 0.71 -22.87 31.42
N LYS A 208 1.43 -23.35 32.44
CA LYS A 208 1.81 -24.78 32.62
C LYS A 208 0.70 -25.74 32.19
N LYS A 209 1.05 -26.74 31.38
CA LYS A 209 0.21 -27.93 31.11
C LYS A 209 -0.23 -28.55 32.44
N GLY A 210 -1.50 -28.37 32.80
CA GLY A 210 -2.18 -29.24 33.75
C GLY A 210 -2.52 -30.54 33.03
N SER A 211 -1.75 -31.58 33.31
CA SER A 211 -2.11 -32.96 32.98
C SER A 211 -3.47 -33.28 33.60
N ARG A 212 -4.47 -33.62 32.78
CA ARG A 212 -5.60 -34.42 33.21
C ARG A 212 -5.48 -35.77 32.52
N THR A 213 -4.86 -36.69 33.25
CA THR A 213 -5.18 -38.11 33.18
C THR A 213 -6.68 -38.27 33.39
N VAL A 214 -7.33 -38.98 32.48
CA VAL A 214 -8.69 -39.48 32.64
C VAL A 214 -8.51 -40.94 33.05
N ASP A 215 -8.99 -41.28 34.24
CA ASP A 215 -9.27 -42.66 34.65
C ASP A 215 -10.44 -43.24 33.84
#